data_AF-A0A7V1M531-F1
#
_entry.id   AF-A0A7V1M531-F1
#
_cell.length_a   1.000
_cell.length_b   1.000
_cell.length_c   1.000
_cell.angle_alpha   90.00
_cell.angle_beta   90.00
_cell.angle_gamma   90.00
#
_symmetry.space_group_name_H-M   'P 1'
#
loop_
_entity.id
_entity.type
_entity.pdbx_description
1 polymer ?
#
loop_
_entity_poly.entity_id
_entity_poly.type
_entity_poly.pdbx_seq_one_letter_code
_entity_poly.pdbx_strand_id
1 'polypeptide(L)'
;MSARAERLRSLVKRHGEDVIVNGTRTVRMVVFVATSGLLRSLFTDNDLLGFSRPMWAGVTAADEVLNEGDSISRDGAGYTVRRVVTLKIGNAPAVKVAVWSR
;
A
#
# COMPACT_ATOMS: atom_id res chain seq x y z
N MET A 1 14.57 -16.91 -0.06
CA MET A 1 14.07 -15.64 0.52
C MET A 1 14.75 -15.40 1.86
N SER A 2 15.00 -14.15 2.27
CA SER A 2 15.58 -13.89 3.60
C SER A 2 14.54 -14.16 4.70
N ALA A 3 14.96 -14.74 5.83
CA ALA A 3 14.05 -15.03 6.95
C ALA A 3 13.32 -13.77 7.48
N ARG A 4 13.92 -12.58 7.30
CA ARG A 4 13.29 -11.30 7.67
C ARG A 4 12.13 -10.93 6.74
N ALA A 5 12.29 -11.11 5.43
CA ALA A 5 11.22 -10.86 4.46
C ALA A 5 10.02 -11.81 4.69
N GLU A 6 10.30 -13.07 5.02
CA GLU A 6 9.28 -14.07 5.30
C GLU A 6 8.47 -13.75 6.58
N ARG A 7 9.15 -13.28 7.65
CA ARG A 7 8.47 -12.82 8.87
C ARG A 7 7.55 -11.64 8.60
N LEU A 8 8.00 -10.65 7.83
CA LEU A 8 7.16 -9.50 7.46
C LEU A 8 5.94 -9.93 6.65
N ARG A 9 6.11 -10.84 5.68
CA ARG A 9 4.99 -11.40 4.91
C ARG A 9 3.98 -12.11 5.82
N SER A 10 4.46 -12.88 6.80
CA SER A 10 3.60 -13.55 7.78
C SER A 10 2.84 -12.56 8.66
N LEU A 11 3.44 -11.42 9.03
CA LEU A 11 2.75 -10.37 9.78
C LEU A 11 1.63 -9.72 8.96
N VAL A 12 1.87 -9.41 7.68
CA VAL A 12 0.83 -8.89 6.78
C VAL A 12 -0.34 -9.87 6.67
N LYS A 13 -0.05 -11.17 6.53
CA LYS A 13 -1.11 -12.19 6.47
C LYS A 13 -1.93 -12.27 7.77
N ARG A 14 -1.31 -12.09 8.93
CA ARG A 14 -1.97 -12.22 10.24
C ARG A 14 -2.74 -10.98 10.67
N HIS A 15 -2.22 -9.79 10.37
CA HIS A 15 -2.74 -8.53 10.88
C HIS A 15 -3.35 -7.63 9.80
N GLY A 16 -3.21 -7.99 8.53
CA GLY A 16 -3.85 -7.28 7.44
C GLY A 16 -5.36 -7.45 7.48
N GLU A 17 -6.04 -6.42 6.99
CA GLU A 17 -7.46 -6.45 6.67
C GLU A 17 -7.65 -6.72 5.17
N ASP A 18 -8.85 -7.14 4.81
CA ASP A 18 -9.22 -7.42 3.43
C ASP A 18 -9.72 -6.14 2.74
N VAL A 19 -9.12 -5.81 1.61
CA VAL A 19 -9.44 -4.62 0.82
C VAL A 19 -9.78 -5.03 -0.60
N ILE A 20 -10.85 -4.46 -1.16
CA ILE A 20 -11.31 -4.80 -2.50
C ILE A 20 -10.58 -3.89 -3.50
N VAL A 21 -9.89 -4.50 -4.46
CA VAL A 21 -9.19 -3.83 -5.56
C VAL A 21 -9.93 -4.10 -6.86
N ASN A 22 -10.20 -3.04 -7.62
CA ASN A 22 -10.90 -3.11 -8.91
C ASN A 22 -12.23 -3.88 -8.85
N GLY A 23 -12.96 -3.67 -7.74
CA GLY A 23 -14.30 -4.20 -7.49
C GLY A 23 -14.43 -5.72 -7.31
N THR A 24 -13.37 -6.49 -7.59
CA THR A 24 -13.45 -7.95 -7.72
C THR A 24 -12.39 -8.69 -6.94
N ARG A 25 -11.21 -8.09 -6.76
CA ARG A 25 -10.06 -8.78 -6.17
C ARG A 25 -9.89 -8.39 -4.71
N THR A 26 -9.88 -9.38 -3.83
CA THR A 26 -9.59 -9.13 -2.41
C THR A 26 -8.09 -9.22 -2.18
N VAL A 27 -7.50 -8.15 -1.64
CA VAL A 27 -6.08 -8.06 -1.29
C VAL A 27 -5.96 -7.83 0.20
N ARG A 28 -5.10 -8.62 0.85
CA ARG A 28 -4.84 -8.48 2.28
C ARG A 28 -3.70 -7.50 2.54
N MET A 29 -3.95 -6.49 3.34
CA MET A 29 -3.01 -5.40 3.59
C MET A 29 -3.12 -4.84 5.00
N VAL A 30 -1.99 -4.48 5.60
CA VAL A 30 -1.96 -3.70 6.83
C VAL A 30 -2.15 -2.24 6.46
N VAL A 31 -3.30 -1.67 6.81
CA VAL A 31 -3.70 -0.32 6.42
C VAL A 31 -3.49 0.66 7.56
N PHE A 32 -2.99 1.85 7.23
CA PHE A 32 -2.78 2.94 8.17
C PHE A 32 -2.83 4.29 7.44
N VAL A 33 -3.02 5.38 8.19
CA VAL A 33 -2.94 6.72 7.63
C VAL A 33 -1.49 7.01 7.23
N ALA A 34 -1.27 7.43 5.99
CA ALA A 34 0.07 7.69 5.48
C ALA A 34 0.74 8.84 6.26
N THR A 35 1.90 8.56 6.85
CA THR A 35 2.65 9.54 7.65
C THR A 35 3.29 10.59 6.76
N SER A 36 3.53 11.79 7.29
CA SER A 36 4.17 12.87 6.55
C SER A 36 5.55 12.47 5.99
N GLY A 37 6.32 11.68 6.73
CA GLY A 37 7.61 11.16 6.26
C GLY A 37 7.48 10.23 5.06
N LEU A 38 6.51 9.30 5.11
CA LEU A 38 6.23 8.40 3.98
C LEU A 38 5.80 9.20 2.75
N LEU A 39 4.89 10.16 2.92
CA LEU A 39 4.39 10.98 1.82
C LEU A 39 5.51 11.80 1.16
N ARG A 40 6.35 12.47 1.96
CA ARG A 40 7.50 13.24 1.44
C ARG A 40 8.56 12.38 0.78
N SER A 41 8.66 11.09 1.13
CA SER A 41 9.58 10.16 0.47
C SER A 41 9.09 9.68 -0.90
N LEU A 42 7.79 9.81 -1.19
CA LEU A 42 7.14 9.20 -2.36
C LEU A 42 6.54 10.20 -3.35
N PHE A 43 6.32 11.43 -2.89
CA PHE A 43 5.62 12.48 -3.62
C PHE A 43 6.33 13.82 -3.46
N THR A 44 6.25 14.65 -4.48
CA THR A 44 6.60 16.06 -4.36
C THR A 44 5.52 16.84 -3.63
N ASP A 45 5.85 18.02 -3.11
CA ASP A 45 4.84 18.88 -2.48
C ASP A 45 3.72 19.26 -3.46
N ASN A 46 4.03 19.41 -4.76
CA ASN A 46 3.04 19.69 -5.81
C ASN A 46 2.07 18.53 -6.02
N ASP A 47 2.55 17.28 -6.02
CA ASP A 47 1.67 16.11 -6.11
C ASP A 47 0.68 16.10 -4.93
N LEU A 48 1.21 16.38 -3.73
CA LEU A 48 0.46 16.34 -2.49
C LEU A 48 -0.63 17.42 -2.38
N LEU A 49 -0.54 18.51 -3.15
CA LEU A 49 -1.59 19.52 -3.27
C LEU A 49 -2.80 19.02 -4.05
N GLY A 50 -2.59 18.07 -4.99
CA GLY A 50 -3.63 17.50 -5.83
C GLY A 50 -4.40 16.34 -5.19
N PHE A 51 -3.98 15.85 -4.02
CA PHE A 51 -4.58 14.68 -3.38
C PHE A 51 -5.48 15.03 -2.18
N SER A 52 -6.61 14.34 -2.11
CA SER A 52 -7.52 14.43 -0.97
C SER A 52 -6.90 13.84 0.30
N ARG A 53 -7.12 14.51 1.44
CA ARG A 53 -6.66 14.07 2.77
C ARG A 53 -7.82 13.45 3.58
N PRO A 54 -7.54 12.46 4.46
CA PRO A 54 -6.26 11.80 4.66
C PRO A 54 -5.90 10.90 3.48
N MET A 55 -4.59 10.75 3.23
CA MET A 55 -4.09 9.70 2.36
C MET A 55 -3.85 8.45 3.20
N TRP A 56 -4.15 7.30 2.64
CA TRP A 56 -3.98 6.00 3.27
C TRP A 56 -2.81 5.26 2.66
N ALA A 57 -2.19 4.40 3.44
CA ALA A 57 -1.15 3.49 2.97
C ALA A 57 -1.50 2.05 3.35
N GLY A 58 -1.18 1.11 2.48
CA GLY A 58 -1.30 -0.32 2.69
C GLY A 58 0.02 -1.02 2.48
N VAL A 59 0.40 -1.87 3.43
CA VAL A 59 1.53 -2.79 3.27
C VAL A 59 1.00 -4.17 2.94
N THR A 60 1.44 -4.71 1.81
CA THR A 60 1.08 -6.03 1.29
C THR A 60 2.34 -6.88 1.03
N ALA A 61 2.16 -8.17 0.73
CA ALA A 61 3.22 -9.04 0.27
C ALA A 61 3.88 -8.48 -1.01
N ALA A 62 5.18 -8.72 -1.19
CA ALA A 62 5.93 -8.18 -2.32
C ALA A 62 5.43 -8.67 -3.69
N ASP A 63 4.87 -9.87 -3.75
CA ASP A 63 4.34 -10.52 -4.95
C ASP A 63 2.88 -10.17 -5.27
N GLU A 64 2.22 -9.40 -4.40
CA GLU A 64 0.87 -8.93 -4.66
C GLU A 64 0.86 -8.01 -5.87
N VAL A 65 -0.05 -8.23 -6.81
CA VAL A 65 -0.20 -7.33 -7.96
C VAL A 65 -0.95 -6.10 -7.48
N LEU A 66 -0.40 -4.90 -7.63
CA LEU A 66 -1.10 -3.66 -7.30
C LEU A 66 -0.37 -2.55 -8.04
N ASN A 67 -1.12 -1.70 -8.72
CA ASN A 67 -0.58 -0.73 -9.65
C ASN A 67 -1.12 0.67 -9.34
N GLU A 68 -0.40 1.68 -9.78
CA GLU A 68 -0.90 3.05 -9.79
C GLU A 68 -2.15 3.14 -10.68
N GLY A 69 -3.16 3.88 -10.23
CA GLY A 69 -4.46 3.99 -10.89
C GLY A 69 -5.46 2.89 -10.53
N ASP A 70 -5.05 1.81 -9.85
CA ASP A 70 -6.00 0.81 -9.34
C ASP A 70 -7.01 1.47 -8.39
N SER A 71 -8.26 1.02 -8.47
CA SER A 71 -9.32 1.43 -7.56
C SER A 71 -9.33 0.55 -6.31
N ILE A 72 -9.48 1.18 -5.15
CA ILE A 72 -9.58 0.52 -3.84
C ILE A 72 -10.95 0.84 -3.25
N SER A 73 -11.65 -0.18 -2.76
CA SER A 73 -12.85 -0.04 -1.95
C SER A 73 -12.59 -0.56 -0.54
N ARG A 74 -12.85 0.31 0.44
CA ARG A 74 -12.68 0.04 1.87
C ARG A 74 -13.78 0.76 2.63
N ASP A 75 -14.49 0.04 3.51
CA ASP A 75 -15.57 0.58 4.34
C ASP A 75 -16.65 1.35 3.54
N GLY A 76 -16.95 0.91 2.31
CA GLY A 76 -17.92 1.55 1.42
C GLY A 76 -17.42 2.83 0.73
N ALA A 77 -16.18 3.25 0.96
CA ALA A 77 -15.53 4.36 0.26
C ALA A 77 -14.61 3.87 -0.86
N GLY A 78 -14.61 4.61 -1.98
CA GLY A 78 -13.70 4.39 -3.10
C GLY A 78 -12.47 5.29 -3.02
N TYR A 79 -11.32 4.75 -3.40
CA TYR A 79 -10.01 5.39 -3.44
C TYR A 79 -9.28 5.00 -4.72
N THR A 80 -8.27 5.78 -5.09
CA THR A 80 -7.37 5.52 -6.21
C THR A 80 -5.95 5.40 -5.71
N VAL A 81 -5.26 4.33 -6.12
CA VAL A 81 -3.83 4.13 -5.84
C VAL A 81 -3.03 5.20 -6.56
N ARG A 82 -2.27 5.99 -5.81
CA ARG A 82 -1.47 7.11 -6.33
C ARG A 82 -0.01 6.74 -6.55
N ARG A 83 0.52 5.81 -5.75
CA ARG A 83 1.91 5.34 -5.83
C ARG A 83 2.01 3.93 -5.31
N VAL A 84 2.83 3.11 -5.95
CA VAL A 84 3.20 1.77 -5.46
C VAL A 84 4.72 1.64 -5.44
N VAL A 85 5.26 1.20 -4.31
CA VAL A 85 6.69 0.92 -4.17
C VAL A 85 6.92 -0.47 -3.58
N THR A 86 7.97 -1.14 -4.07
CA THR A 86 8.40 -2.42 -3.50
C THR A 86 9.63 -2.16 -2.65
N LEU A 87 9.49 -2.38 -1.34
CA LEU A 87 10.60 -2.25 -0.39
C LEU A 87 11.39 -3.55 -0.35
N LYS A 88 12.72 -3.43 -0.39
CA LYS A 88 13.66 -4.55 -0.38
C LYS A 88 14.42 -4.60 0.94
N ILE A 89 14.75 -5.81 1.39
CA ILE A 89 15.72 -6.03 2.47
C ILE A 89 16.95 -6.68 1.83
N GLY A 90 18.05 -5.94 1.78
CA GLY A 90 19.15 -6.28 0.86
C GLY A 90 18.63 -6.23 -0.58
N ASN A 91 18.89 -7.28 -1.35
CA ASN A 91 18.43 -7.38 -2.74
C ASN A 91 17.08 -8.11 -2.92
N ALA A 92 16.47 -8.60 -1.83
CA ALA A 92 15.23 -9.36 -1.89
C ALA A 92 13.99 -8.46 -1.68
N PRO A 93 12.97 -8.53 -2.56
CA PRO A 93 11.67 -7.92 -2.32
C PRO A 93 11.07 -8.44 -1.01
N ALA A 94 10.68 -7.53 -0.11
CA ALA A 94 10.15 -7.90 1.19
C ALA A 94 8.65 -7.60 1.28
N VAL A 95 8.27 -6.36 0.98
CA VAL A 95 6.87 -5.90 1.02
C VAL A 95 6.61 -4.91 -0.09
N LYS A 96 5.33 -4.76 -0.44
CA LYS A 96 4.87 -3.71 -1.34
C LYS A 96 4.03 -2.72 -0.54
N VAL A 97 4.30 -1.44 -0.72
CA VAL A 97 3.57 -0.35 -0.10
C VAL A 97 2.82 0.39 -1.18
N ALA A 98 1.53 0.58 -0.99
CA ALA A 98 0.72 1.42 -1.86
C ALA A 98 0.13 2.56 -1.05
N VAL A 99 0.14 3.75 -1.64
CA VAL A 99 -0.52 4.93 -1.09
C VAL A 99 -1.70 5.27 -1.97
N TRP A 100 -2.86 5.51 -1.37
CA TRP A 100 -4.07 5.86 -2.08
C TRP A 100 -4.77 7.06 -1.43
N SER A 101 -5.53 7.78 -2.25
CA SER A 101 -6.38 8.89 -1.82
C SER A 101 -7.74 8.74 -2.46
N ARG A 102 -8.73 9.51 -1.99
CA ARG A 102 -9.95 9.71 -2.75
C ARG A 102 -9.67 10.38 -4.10
#